data_AF-A0A547Q625-F1
#
_entry.id   AF-A0A547Q625-F1
#
_cell.length_a   1.000
_cell.length_b   1.000
_cell.length_c   1.000
_cell.angle_alpha   90.00
_cell.angle_beta   90.00
_cell.angle_gamma   90.00
#
_symmetry.space_group_name_H-M   'P 1'
#
loop_
_entity.id
_entity.type
_entity.pdbx_description
1 polymer ?
#
loop_
_entity_poly.entity_id
_entity_poly.type
_entity_poly.pdbx_seq_one_letter_code
_entity_poly.pdbx_strand_id
1 'polypeptide(L)'
;MTIFELIDPRSFSSLWYWLVVIWLWSVHAHGMLGVPYDMIYRARNEGGAALSDVEALAEFRAYRVTDLVKVGAVWMTGLAAFVLVSLFLIGFGYGFELAQAVFLLAFPFALIFAQTVVTCRRILSDDRSGEALLRRLRVHRVTVQIVGILSIFVTVLWGMYQNIARGYLG
;
A
#
# COMPACT_ATOMS: atom_id res chain seq x y z
N MET A 1 12.60 -32.25 2.56
CA MET A 1 11.96 -30.99 2.97
C MET A 1 12.24 -29.95 1.91
N THR A 2 11.42 -29.98 0.88
CA THR A 2 11.52 -29.12 -0.29
C THR A 2 10.87 -27.78 0.04
N ILE A 3 11.44 -26.68 -0.47
CA ILE A 3 10.88 -25.32 -0.32
C ILE A 3 9.41 -25.24 -0.79
N PHE A 4 9.00 -26.18 -1.65
CA PHE A 4 7.64 -26.37 -2.13
C PHE A 4 6.64 -26.93 -1.09
N GLU A 5 7.08 -27.64 -0.03
CA GLU A 5 6.20 -28.03 1.08
C GLU A 5 5.89 -26.85 2.02
N LEU A 6 6.77 -25.85 2.08
CA LEU A 6 6.51 -24.61 2.82
C LEU A 6 5.54 -23.67 2.06
N ILE A 7 5.43 -23.86 0.75
CA ILE A 7 4.42 -23.25 -0.12
C ILE A 7 3.25 -24.24 -0.24
N ASP A 8 2.64 -24.61 0.90
CA ASP A 8 1.40 -25.38 0.89
C ASP A 8 0.34 -24.58 0.11
N PRO A 9 -0.34 -25.15 -0.91
CA PRO A 9 -1.37 -24.48 -1.71
C PRO A 9 -2.50 -23.83 -0.90
N ARG A 10 -2.60 -24.12 0.41
CA ARG A 10 -3.38 -23.38 1.43
C ARG A 10 -2.82 -21.97 1.69
N SER A 11 -2.73 -21.15 0.65
CA SER A 11 -2.06 -19.84 0.68
C SER A 11 -2.62 -18.86 1.73
N PHE A 12 -3.86 -19.06 2.21
CA PHE A 12 -4.47 -18.23 3.27
C PHE A 12 -4.18 -18.72 4.70
N SER A 13 -3.87 -20.00 4.88
CA SER A 13 -3.52 -20.60 6.18
C SER A 13 -2.01 -20.66 6.42
N SER A 14 -1.20 -20.31 5.42
CA SER A 14 0.25 -20.38 5.53
C SER A 14 0.81 -19.23 6.36
N LEU A 15 1.78 -19.55 7.22
CA LEU A 15 2.52 -18.54 7.98
C LEU A 15 3.27 -17.57 7.05
N TRP A 16 3.71 -18.04 5.88
CA TRP A 16 4.46 -17.20 4.93
C TRP A 16 3.64 -16.00 4.47
N TYR A 17 2.35 -16.19 4.18
CA TYR A 17 1.49 -15.12 3.70
C TYR A 17 1.34 -14.03 4.78
N TRP A 18 1.03 -14.45 6.00
CA TRP A 18 0.90 -13.54 7.14
C TRP A 18 2.21 -12.87 7.52
N LEU A 19 3.35 -13.55 7.38
CA LEU A 19 4.68 -12.93 7.58
C LEU A 19 4.94 -11.84 6.54
N VAL A 20 4.65 -12.08 5.26
CA VAL A 20 4.79 -11.05 4.21
C VAL A 20 3.86 -9.88 4.49
N VAL A 21 2.59 -10.14 4.85
CA VAL A 21 1.62 -9.12 5.23
C VAL A 21 2.16 -8.29 6.41
N ILE A 22 2.51 -8.92 7.53
CA ILE A 22 3.03 -8.22 8.72
C ILE A 22 4.29 -7.41 8.39
N TRP A 23 5.23 -7.98 7.64
CA TRP A 23 6.45 -7.30 7.26
C TRP A 23 6.17 -6.08 6.36
N LEU A 24 5.33 -6.24 5.33
CA LEU A 24 4.95 -5.14 4.45
C LEU A 24 4.20 -4.04 5.19
N TRP A 25 3.31 -4.42 6.11
CA TRP A 25 2.60 -3.48 6.98
C TRP A 25 3.53 -2.77 7.95
N SER A 26 4.54 -3.45 8.50
CA SER A 26 5.54 -2.84 9.36
C SER A 26 6.35 -1.78 8.61
N VAL A 27 6.78 -2.08 7.38
CA VAL A 27 7.48 -1.13 6.50
C VAL A 27 6.60 0.09 6.17
N HIS A 28 5.32 -0.13 5.89
CA HIS A 28 4.40 0.96 5.53
C HIS A 28 3.90 1.77 6.73
N ALA A 29 3.80 1.17 7.92
CA ALA A 29 3.37 1.83 9.15
C ALA A 29 4.45 2.79 9.69
N HIS A 30 5.73 2.53 9.43
CA HIS A 30 6.84 3.32 9.96
C HIS A 30 7.14 4.63 9.21
N GLY A 31 6.52 4.89 8.04
CA GLY A 31 6.88 6.08 7.28
C GLY A 31 5.91 6.44 6.15
N MET A 32 4.71 6.90 6.50
CA MET A 32 3.81 7.45 5.48
C MET A 32 4.32 8.82 5.02
N LEU A 33 4.80 8.87 3.77
CA LEU A 33 5.50 10.00 3.15
C LEU A 33 6.73 10.46 3.94
N GLY A 34 7.24 9.61 4.83
CA GLY A 34 8.37 9.80 5.75
C GLY A 34 8.53 11.18 6.39
N VAL A 35 7.41 11.84 6.66
CA VAL A 35 7.27 12.86 7.70
C VAL A 35 6.61 12.18 8.92
N PRO A 36 7.32 12.06 10.05
CA PRO A 36 6.77 11.52 11.30
C PRO A 36 5.52 12.27 11.79
N TYR A 37 4.59 11.57 12.48
CA TYR A 37 3.34 12.20 12.96
C TYR A 37 3.59 13.28 13.99
N ASP A 38 4.58 13.05 14.86
CA ASP A 38 5.07 14.01 15.83
C ASP A 38 5.52 15.30 15.15
N MET A 39 6.21 15.24 14.00
CA MET A 39 6.57 16.44 13.24
C MET A 39 5.34 17.17 12.68
N ILE A 40 4.34 16.45 12.18
CA ILE A 40 3.07 17.06 11.71
C ILE A 40 2.30 17.70 12.87
N TYR A 41 2.28 17.05 14.03
CA TYR A 41 1.63 17.55 15.24
C TYR A 41 2.34 18.80 15.78
N ARG A 42 3.67 18.79 15.82
CA ARG A 42 4.50 19.94 16.22
C ARG A 42 4.40 21.08 15.21
N ALA A 43 4.45 20.81 13.91
CA ALA A 43 4.25 21.82 12.86
C ALA A 43 2.90 22.55 12.98
N ARG A 44 1.84 21.83 13.35
CA ARG A 44 0.51 22.42 13.57
C ARG A 44 0.42 23.27 14.84
N ASN A 45 1.10 22.88 15.91
CA ASN A 45 0.96 23.52 17.23
C ASN A 45 2.02 24.60 17.49
N GLU A 46 3.26 24.37 17.06
CA GLU A 46 4.41 25.25 17.28
C GLU A 46 4.62 26.22 16.10
N GLY A 47 4.22 25.83 14.88
CA GLY A 47 4.38 26.65 13.68
C GLY A 47 5.84 27.00 13.36
N GLY A 48 6.04 27.97 12.46
CA GLY A 48 7.37 28.53 12.16
C GLY A 48 8.38 27.49 11.65
N ALA A 49 9.49 27.31 12.37
CA ALA A 49 10.57 26.39 11.98
C ALA A 49 10.09 24.93 11.83
N ALA A 50 9.22 24.46 12.73
CA ALA A 50 8.69 23.10 12.66
C ALA A 50 7.82 22.87 11.41
N LEU A 51 7.14 23.91 10.92
CA LEU A 51 6.37 23.86 9.68
C LEU A 51 7.28 23.84 8.45
N SER A 52 8.30 24.70 8.43
CA SER A 52 9.30 24.76 7.35
C SER A 52 10.06 23.44 7.19
N ASP A 53 10.38 22.76 8.29
CA ASP A 53 11.06 21.45 8.26
C ASP A 53 10.18 20.37 7.61
N VAL A 54 8.89 20.36 7.95
CA VAL A 54 7.91 19.43 7.35
C VAL A 54 7.71 19.71 5.87
N GLU A 55 7.65 20.98 5.48
CA GLU A 55 7.54 21.40 4.07
C GLU A 55 8.74 20.93 3.26
N ALA A 56 9.96 21.23 3.72
CA ALA A 56 11.19 20.83 3.05
C ALA A 56 11.29 19.30 2.90
N LEU A 57 10.92 18.55 3.94
CA LEU A 57 10.95 17.09 3.91
C LEU A 57 9.88 16.50 2.97
N ALA A 58 8.68 17.08 2.97
CA ALA A 58 7.59 16.67 2.09
C ALA A 58 7.92 16.96 0.63
N GLU A 59 8.46 18.14 0.32
CA GLU A 59 8.91 18.51 -1.02
C GLU A 59 10.02 17.59 -1.50
N PHE A 60 11.09 17.39 -0.71
CA PHE A 60 12.19 16.52 -1.09
C PHE A 60 11.70 15.11 -1.46
N ARG A 61 10.81 14.53 -0.65
CA ARG A 61 10.23 13.22 -0.92
C ARG A 61 9.31 13.23 -2.14
N ALA A 62 8.51 14.27 -2.31
CA ALA A 62 7.65 14.43 -3.48
C ALA A 62 8.47 14.51 -4.77
N TYR A 63 9.60 15.24 -4.76
CA TYR A 63 10.57 15.27 -5.84
C TYR A 63 11.12 13.88 -6.12
N ARG A 64 11.64 13.16 -5.12
CA ARG A 64 12.23 11.82 -5.32
C ARG A 64 11.24 10.81 -5.90
N VAL A 65 10.00 10.79 -5.39
CA VAL A 65 8.96 9.87 -5.89
C VAL A 65 8.54 10.24 -7.31
N THR A 66 8.34 11.54 -7.59
CA THR A 66 7.92 11.98 -8.91
C THR A 66 9.01 11.76 -9.95
N ASP A 67 10.28 11.94 -9.57
CA ASP A 67 11.44 11.70 -10.43
C ASP A 67 11.61 10.21 -10.75
N LEU A 68 11.47 9.34 -9.74
CA LEU A 68 11.48 7.88 -9.94
C LEU A 68 10.41 7.42 -10.94
N VAL A 69 9.24 8.07 -10.92
CA VAL A 69 8.10 7.68 -11.77
C VAL A 69 8.07 8.46 -13.09
N LYS A 70 8.85 9.55 -13.24
CA LYS A 70 8.89 10.35 -14.49
C LYS A 70 9.27 9.50 -15.69
N VAL A 71 10.30 8.68 -15.53
CA VAL A 71 10.77 7.78 -16.59
C VAL A 71 9.99 6.47 -16.47
N GLY A 72 9.11 6.23 -17.44
CA GLY A 72 8.39 4.95 -17.52
C GLY A 72 7.11 4.84 -16.70
N ALA A 73 6.51 5.93 -16.20
CA ALA A 73 5.19 5.89 -15.56
C ALA A 73 4.16 5.09 -16.37
N VAL A 74 4.10 5.33 -17.68
CA VAL A 74 3.14 4.66 -18.57
C VAL A 74 3.41 3.15 -18.64
N TRP A 75 4.68 2.76 -18.78
CA TRP A 75 5.08 1.35 -18.81
C TRP A 75 4.87 0.66 -17.47
N MET A 76 5.23 1.30 -16.36
CA MET A 76 5.03 0.74 -15.02
C MET A 76 3.55 0.59 -14.69
N THR A 77 2.73 1.60 -15.00
CA THR A 77 1.28 1.53 -14.77
C THR A 77 0.61 0.49 -15.67
N GLY A 78 0.98 0.43 -16.95
CA GLY A 78 0.48 -0.57 -17.88
C GLY A 78 0.86 -1.99 -17.47
N LEU A 79 2.12 -2.22 -17.10
CA LEU A 79 2.61 -3.52 -16.62
C LEU A 79 1.94 -3.91 -15.30
N ALA A 80 1.85 -3.00 -14.34
CA ALA A 80 1.19 -3.26 -13.07
C ALA A 80 -0.28 -3.62 -13.26
N ALA A 81 -1.01 -2.87 -14.10
CA ALA A 81 -2.40 -3.15 -14.43
C ALA A 81 -2.54 -4.51 -15.13
N PHE A 82 -1.67 -4.82 -16.09
CA PHE A 82 -1.66 -6.11 -16.79
C PHE A 82 -1.44 -7.27 -15.83
N VAL A 83 -0.45 -7.17 -14.93
CA VAL A 83 -0.15 -8.20 -13.92
C VAL A 83 -1.33 -8.36 -12.95
N LEU A 84 -1.91 -7.27 -12.45
CA LEU A 84 -3.06 -7.32 -11.54
C LEU A 84 -4.29 -7.95 -12.20
N VAL A 85 -4.60 -7.59 -13.45
CA VAL A 85 -5.72 -8.19 -14.20
C VAL A 85 -5.45 -9.67 -14.47
N SER A 86 -4.23 -10.03 -14.84
CA SER A 86 -3.85 -11.43 -15.07
C SER A 86 -3.99 -12.26 -13.80
N LEU A 87 -3.51 -11.75 -12.65
CA LEU A 87 -3.69 -12.38 -11.35
C LEU A 87 -5.16 -12.51 -10.95
N PHE A 88 -5.97 -11.49 -11.24
CA PHE A 88 -7.40 -11.53 -10.99
C PHE A 88 -8.09 -12.62 -11.81
N LEU A 89 -7.80 -12.70 -13.11
CA LEU A 89 -8.39 -13.71 -14.00
C LEU A 89 -7.95 -15.12 -13.62
N ILE A 90 -6.66 -15.34 -13.36
CA ILE A 90 -6.13 -16.65 -12.95
C ILE A 90 -6.68 -17.03 -11.56
N GLY A 91 -6.72 -16.07 -10.65
CA GLY A 91 -7.20 -16.30 -9.30
C GLY A 91 -8.70 -16.58 -9.23
N PHE A 92 -9.52 -15.63 -9.65
CA PHE A 92 -10.97 -15.69 -9.49
C PHE A 92 -11.69 -16.36 -10.66
N GLY A 93 -11.13 -16.27 -11.87
CA GLY A 93 -11.70 -16.91 -13.06
C GLY A 93 -11.40 -18.41 -13.13
N TYR A 94 -10.16 -18.82 -12.87
CA TYR A 94 -9.75 -20.23 -12.91
C TYR A 94 -9.70 -20.90 -11.52
N GLY A 95 -9.94 -20.16 -10.44
CA GLY A 95 -9.98 -20.71 -9.08
C GLY A 95 -8.61 -20.97 -8.45
N PHE A 96 -7.53 -20.39 -8.97
CA PHE A 96 -6.19 -20.63 -8.45
C PHE A 96 -5.90 -19.83 -7.16
N GLU A 97 -5.86 -20.52 -6.02
CA GLU A 97 -5.77 -19.89 -4.69
C GLU A 97 -4.54 -18.98 -4.50
N LEU A 98 -3.38 -19.42 -5.00
CA LEU A 98 -2.16 -18.63 -4.89
C LEU A 98 -2.27 -17.30 -5.65
N ALA A 99 -2.88 -17.30 -6.85
CA ALA A 99 -3.09 -16.06 -7.60
C ALA A 99 -4.08 -15.13 -6.90
N GLN A 100 -5.10 -15.66 -6.22
CA GLN A 100 -6.01 -14.84 -5.40
C GLN A 100 -5.29 -14.21 -4.20
N ALA A 101 -4.46 -14.98 -3.50
CA ALA A 101 -3.69 -14.48 -2.36
C ALA A 101 -2.70 -13.37 -2.80
N VAL A 102 -1.98 -13.60 -3.91
CA VAL A 102 -1.06 -12.60 -4.47
C VAL A 102 -1.82 -11.38 -4.97
N PHE A 103 -2.99 -11.54 -5.60
CA PHE A 103 -3.84 -10.42 -6.01
C PHE A 103 -4.30 -9.57 -4.82
N LEU A 104 -4.83 -10.21 -3.77
CA LEU A 104 -5.31 -9.54 -2.55
C LEU A 104 -4.20 -8.79 -1.81
N LEU A 105 -2.95 -9.27 -1.94
CA LEU A 105 -1.78 -8.57 -1.43
C LEU A 105 -1.38 -7.42 -2.37
N ALA A 106 -1.17 -7.68 -3.66
CA ALA A 106 -0.60 -6.72 -4.60
C ALA A 106 -1.53 -5.54 -4.92
N PHE A 107 -2.85 -5.79 -5.02
CA PHE A 107 -3.84 -4.79 -5.38
C PHE A 107 -3.88 -3.56 -4.44
N PRO A 108 -4.01 -3.71 -3.11
CA PRO A 108 -4.00 -2.56 -2.19
C PRO A 108 -2.66 -1.82 -2.19
N PHE A 109 -1.52 -2.50 -2.36
CA PHE A 109 -0.23 -1.83 -2.49
C PHE A 109 -0.13 -1.01 -3.77
N ALA A 110 -0.63 -1.50 -4.89
CA ALA A 110 -0.69 -0.73 -6.12
C ALA A 110 -1.57 0.52 -5.97
N LEU A 111 -2.70 0.41 -5.25
CA LEU A 111 -3.57 1.54 -4.92
C LEU A 111 -2.85 2.58 -4.05
N ILE A 112 -2.18 2.14 -2.97
CA ILE A 112 -1.39 3.00 -2.07
C ILE A 112 -0.28 3.71 -2.83
N PHE A 113 0.44 2.99 -3.70
CA PHE A 113 1.49 3.56 -4.53
C PHE A 113 0.94 4.64 -5.48
N ALA A 114 -0.16 4.35 -6.17
CA ALA A 114 -0.81 5.32 -7.04
C ALA A 114 -1.27 6.58 -6.28
N GLN A 115 -1.90 6.42 -5.11
CA GLN A 115 -2.30 7.54 -4.26
C GLN A 115 -1.08 8.35 -3.79
N THR A 116 0.04 7.69 -3.47
CA THR A 116 1.30 8.35 -3.10
C THR A 116 1.80 9.22 -4.24
N VAL A 117 1.87 8.68 -5.47
CA VAL A 117 2.33 9.43 -6.65
C VAL A 117 1.43 10.63 -6.93
N VAL A 118 0.11 10.46 -6.86
CA VAL A 118 -0.86 11.57 -7.05
C VAL A 118 -0.67 12.65 -5.98
N THR A 119 -0.45 12.25 -4.73
CA THR A 119 -0.23 13.18 -3.61
C THR A 119 1.09 13.94 -3.80
N CYS A 120 2.18 13.27 -4.15
CA CYS A 120 3.48 13.90 -4.44
C CYS A 120 3.38 14.90 -5.60
N ARG A 121 2.72 14.53 -6.70
CA ARG A 121 2.50 15.44 -7.84
C ARG A 121 1.72 16.68 -7.42
N ARG A 122 0.68 16.52 -6.59
CA ARG A 122 -0.10 17.65 -6.05
C ARG A 122 0.68 18.53 -5.07
N ILE A 123 1.64 17.97 -4.34
CA ILE A 123 2.53 18.76 -3.47
C ILE A 123 3.46 19.63 -4.34
N LEU A 124 4.00 19.09 -5.43
CA LEU A 124 4.89 19.84 -6.32
C LEU A 124 4.18 20.84 -7.24
N SER A 125 2.90 20.61 -7.56
CA SER A 125 2.15 21.45 -8.52
C SER A 125 1.34 22.57 -7.89
N ASP A 126 1.03 22.46 -6.60
CA ASP A 126 0.11 23.36 -5.90
C ASP A 126 0.95 24.15 -4.90
N ASP A 127 1.05 25.46 -5.08
CA ASP A 127 1.85 26.41 -4.28
C ASP A 127 1.29 26.61 -2.85
N ARG A 128 0.69 25.55 -2.30
CA ARG A 128 -0.07 25.55 -1.05
C ARG A 128 0.81 25.01 0.07
N SER A 129 1.55 25.90 0.69
CA SER A 129 2.27 25.70 1.94
C SER A 129 1.34 25.77 3.16
N GLY A 130 1.85 25.38 4.33
CA GLY A 130 1.18 25.51 5.61
C GLY A 130 0.10 24.46 5.88
N GLU A 131 -1.05 24.92 6.38
CA GLU A 131 -2.14 24.05 6.83
C GLU A 131 -2.70 23.15 5.72
N ALA A 132 -2.69 23.61 4.47
CA ALA A 132 -3.16 22.83 3.33
C ALA A 132 -2.28 21.59 3.08
N LEU A 133 -0.96 21.72 3.21
CA LEU A 133 -0.02 20.61 3.14
C LEU A 133 -0.24 19.63 4.30
N LEU A 134 -0.32 20.14 5.54
CA LEU A 134 -0.56 19.31 6.72
C LEU A 134 -1.86 18.51 6.62
N ARG A 135 -2.94 19.13 6.10
CA ARG A 135 -4.22 18.46 5.84
C ARG A 135 -4.08 17.34 4.82
N ARG A 136 -3.34 17.56 3.72
CA ARG A 136 -3.10 16.53 2.68
C ARG A 136 -2.32 15.35 3.24
N LEU A 137 -1.24 15.61 3.97
CA LEU A 137 -0.45 14.55 4.61
C LEU A 137 -1.29 13.71 5.56
N ARG A 138 -2.17 14.36 6.36
CA ARG A 138 -3.10 13.67 7.24
C ARG A 138 -4.11 12.81 6.47
N VAL A 139 -4.75 13.36 5.44
CA VAL A 139 -5.74 12.62 4.62
C VAL A 139 -5.09 11.43 3.94
N HIS A 140 -3.92 11.62 3.31
CA HIS A 140 -3.18 10.55 2.67
C HIS A 140 -2.89 9.40 3.65
N ARG A 141 -2.43 9.72 4.86
CA ARG A 141 -2.18 8.73 5.91
C ARG A 141 -3.43 7.94 6.31
N VAL A 142 -4.55 8.63 6.55
CA VAL A 142 -5.82 7.98 6.89
C VAL A 142 -6.27 7.07 5.75
N THR A 143 -6.12 7.51 4.50
CA THR A 143 -6.44 6.68 3.33
C THR A 143 -5.60 5.40 3.30
N VAL A 144 -4.28 5.49 3.50
CA VAL A 144 -3.41 4.31 3.50
C VAL A 144 -3.76 3.36 4.66
N GLN A 145 -4.07 3.90 5.85
CA GLN A 145 -4.52 3.09 6.99
C GLN A 145 -5.84 2.36 6.71
N ILE A 146 -6.83 3.06 6.16
CA ILE A 146 -8.13 2.47 5.81
C ILE A 146 -7.97 1.39 4.75
N VAL A 147 -7.21 1.66 3.67
CA VAL A 147 -6.92 0.67 2.63
C VAL A 147 -6.27 -0.56 3.24
N GLY A 148 -5.43 -0.36 4.26
CA GLY A 148 -4.77 -1.44 4.96
C GLY A 148 -5.65 -2.31 5.80
N ILE A 149 -6.42 -1.68 6.68
CA ILE A 149 -7.39 -2.37 7.52
C ILE A 149 -8.37 -3.14 6.62
N LEU A 150 -8.86 -2.50 5.55
CA LEU A 150 -9.76 -3.12 4.59
C LEU A 150 -9.09 -4.30 3.86
N SER A 151 -7.83 -4.15 3.43
CA SER A 151 -7.07 -5.22 2.78
C SER A 151 -6.91 -6.44 3.68
N ILE A 152 -6.46 -6.25 4.92
CA ILE A 152 -6.31 -7.34 5.88
C ILE A 152 -7.67 -7.99 6.15
N PHE A 153 -8.71 -7.18 6.37
CA PHE A 153 -10.05 -7.67 6.65
C PHE A 153 -10.62 -8.52 5.50
N VAL A 154 -10.57 -8.02 4.26
CA VAL A 154 -11.02 -8.76 3.07
C VAL A 154 -10.22 -10.06 2.90
N THR A 155 -8.92 -10.00 3.16
CA THR A 155 -8.03 -11.16 3.09
C THR A 155 -8.39 -12.23 4.12
N VAL A 156 -8.63 -11.85 5.37
CA VAL A 156 -9.08 -12.79 6.42
C VAL A 156 -10.42 -13.40 6.03
N LEU A 157 -11.39 -12.59 5.63
CA LEU A 157 -12.73 -13.06 5.24
C LEU A 157 -12.66 -14.06 4.09
N TRP A 158 -11.87 -13.74 3.06
CA TRP A 158 -11.70 -14.62 1.91
C TRP A 158 -10.99 -15.92 2.29
N GLY A 159 -9.95 -15.84 3.12
CA GLY A 159 -9.25 -17.03 3.64
C GLY A 159 -10.16 -17.94 4.46
N MET A 160 -11.02 -17.36 5.31
CA MET A 160 -12.02 -18.12 6.08
C MET A 160 -13.07 -18.75 5.17
N TYR A 161 -13.59 -18.01 4.18
CA TYR A 161 -14.54 -18.53 3.20
C TYR A 161 -13.98 -19.76 2.48
N GLN A 162 -12.73 -19.69 2.02
CA GLN A 162 -12.08 -20.82 1.37
C GLN A 162 -11.83 -22.01 2.29
N ASN A 163 -11.50 -21.75 3.56
CA ASN A 163 -11.30 -22.79 4.55
C ASN A 163 -12.62 -23.54 4.83
N ILE A 164 -13.74 -22.81 4.93
CA ILE A 164 -15.07 -23.38 5.12
C ILE A 164 -15.54 -24.14 3.87
N ALA A 165 -15.37 -23.55 2.68
CA ALA A 165 -15.77 -24.17 1.42
C ALA A 165 -15.06 -25.52 1.17
N ARG A 166 -13.78 -25.63 1.53
CA ARG A 166 -13.02 -26.89 1.47
C ARG A 166 -13.38 -27.85 2.60
N GLY A 167 -13.55 -27.35 3.83
CA GLY A 167 -13.96 -28.16 4.97
C GLY A 167 -15.32 -28.85 4.81
N TYR A 168 -16.18 -28.36 3.91
CA TYR A 168 -17.45 -28.99 3.58
C TYR A 168 -17.35 -30.03 2.44
N LEU A 169 -16.26 -30.05 1.66
CA LEU A 169 -16.11 -30.91 0.49
C LEU A 169 -15.15 -32.10 0.67
N GLY A 170 -14.37 -32.16 1.75
CA GLY A 170 -13.49 -33.30 2.08
C GLY A 170 -12.18 -33.30 1.31
#